data_AF-A0A8C5RLA5-F1
#
_entry.id   AF-A0A8C5RLA5-F1
#
_cell.length_a   1.000
_cell.length_b   1.000
_cell.length_c   1.000
_cell.angle_alpha   90.00
_cell.angle_beta   90.00
_cell.angle_gamma   90.00
#
_symmetry.space_group_name_H-M   'P 1'
#
loop_
_entity.id
_entity.type
_entity.pdbx_description
1 polymer ?
#
loop_
_entity_poly.entity_id
_entity_poly.type
_entity_poly.pdbx_seq_one_letter_code
_entity_poly.pdbx_strand_id
1 'polypeptide(L)'
;MLLKMVFNGNQGCQTRIFSFLNILSFGLFEAMSAIEMMDPKMDAGMIGNQVNRKVLNFEQAIKDGTIKVKDLSLPELIGIMDTCFCCLITWLEGHSLAQTVFTCLYIHNPDFIEDPAMKAFALGILKICDIAREKVNKAAVFEEEDFQSMTYGFKMANSVTDLRVTGKIQIHCLFTGRIYGFGATKKRKCVNYFSKLIANESKTVFLFSVRCCLYNNHQAKDYIDSFVTHCVRPFCSLIQIHGHNRARQRDKLGHILEEFATLQDEAEKVDAALHSMLLKQEPQRQHLACLGTWVLYHNLRIMIQYLLSGFELELYSMHEYYYIYWYLSEFLYAWLMSTLSRADSSQMAEERIMEEQQKGRSNKKTKKKKKARPLSREITMSQAYQNMCAGMYKTMIAFDMDGKVRKPKFELDSEQVRYEHRFAPFNSVITPPPVHYLQFKEMSDLNKYTPPPQSSDLYMAASKHFQQAKMILENISNPDHEVNRILKVAKPNIVVMKLLAGGHKKDSKVPPEFDFSPHRYFPVVKLV
;
A
#
# COMPACT_ATOMS: atom_id res chain seq x y z
N MET A 1 -3.06 28.96 -25.73
CA MET A 1 -4.09 28.89 -26.79
C MET A 1 -3.37 28.83 -28.12
N LEU A 2 -3.22 27.65 -28.72
CA LEU A 2 -2.60 27.48 -30.04
C LEU A 2 -3.71 27.51 -31.09
N LEU A 3 -3.92 28.68 -31.68
CA LEU A 3 -4.86 28.84 -32.78
C LEU A 3 -4.20 28.30 -34.06
N LYS A 4 -4.68 27.16 -34.55
CA LYS A 4 -4.34 26.69 -35.90
C LYS A 4 -5.12 27.54 -36.90
N MET A 5 -4.62 28.74 -37.16
CA MET A 5 -5.21 29.67 -38.13
C MET A 5 -4.99 29.15 -39.55
N VAL A 6 -6.04 28.65 -40.18
CA VAL A 6 -6.07 28.52 -41.65
C VAL A 6 -6.60 29.85 -42.18
N PHE A 7 -5.69 30.78 -42.49
CA PHE A 7 -6.04 32.01 -43.17
C PHE A 7 -6.09 31.78 -44.68
N ASN A 8 -7.27 31.99 -45.27
CA ASN A 8 -7.40 32.19 -46.71
C ASN A 8 -7.23 33.68 -47.01
N GLY A 9 -6.19 34.01 -47.79
CA GLY A 9 -6.06 35.30 -48.46
C GLY A 9 -5.25 36.37 -47.71
N ASN A 10 -4.03 36.58 -48.21
CA ASN A 10 -3.19 37.77 -48.06
C ASN A 10 -2.54 38.11 -46.69
N GLN A 11 -1.24 37.78 -46.63
CA GLN A 11 -0.13 38.49 -45.96
C GLN A 11 0.07 38.38 -44.41
N GLY A 12 -0.21 37.23 -43.78
CA GLY A 12 0.09 37.04 -42.34
C GLY A 12 1.00 35.86 -41.94
N CYS A 13 1.06 34.78 -42.73
CA CYS A 13 1.81 33.56 -42.37
C CYS A 13 2.58 33.02 -43.56
N GLN A 14 3.81 33.49 -43.76
CA GLN A 14 4.81 32.88 -44.65
C GLN A 14 5.67 31.87 -43.86
N THR A 15 5.04 30.91 -43.19
CA THR A 15 5.76 29.86 -42.47
C THR A 15 6.03 28.67 -43.38
N ARG A 16 7.22 28.06 -43.25
CA ARG A 16 7.52 26.80 -43.94
C ARG A 16 6.66 25.70 -43.33
N ILE A 17 6.30 24.69 -44.14
CA ILE A 17 5.76 23.43 -43.62
C ILE A 17 6.77 22.92 -42.57
N PHE A 18 6.29 22.53 -41.39
CA PHE A 18 7.06 22.18 -40.16
C PHE A 18 7.57 23.35 -39.30
N SER A 19 7.21 24.61 -39.58
CA SER A 19 7.51 25.73 -38.69
C SER A 19 6.33 26.08 -37.78
N PHE A 20 6.57 26.16 -36.47
CA PHE A 20 5.61 26.65 -35.47
C PHE A 20 6.06 28.01 -34.95
N LEU A 21 5.14 28.98 -34.91
CA LEU A 21 5.38 30.27 -34.28
C LEU A 21 4.84 30.22 -32.85
N ASN A 22 5.73 30.20 -31.86
CA ASN A 22 5.39 30.25 -30.45
C ASN A 22 6.34 31.20 -29.71
N ILE A 23 5.96 31.58 -28.49
CA ILE A 23 6.85 32.33 -27.59
C ILE A 23 7.97 31.38 -27.15
N LEU A 24 9.22 31.87 -27.07
CA LEU A 24 10.39 31.06 -26.69
C LEU A 24 10.24 30.33 -25.33
N SER A 25 9.43 30.87 -24.42
CA SER A 25 9.14 30.27 -23.12
C SER A 25 8.01 29.24 -23.14
N PHE A 26 7.28 29.09 -24.25
CA PHE A 26 6.12 28.19 -24.35
C PHE A 26 6.53 26.84 -24.94
N GLY A 27 6.50 25.79 -24.11
CA GLY A 27 6.79 24.43 -24.53
C GLY A 27 5.63 23.81 -25.30
N LEU A 28 5.90 23.08 -26.39
CA LEU A 28 4.86 22.38 -27.15
C LEU A 28 4.15 21.27 -26.33
N PHE A 29 4.76 20.79 -25.25
CA PHE A 29 4.12 19.86 -24.32
C PHE A 29 2.90 20.49 -23.63
N GLU A 30 2.94 21.79 -23.31
CA GLU A 30 1.79 22.51 -22.73
C GLU A 30 0.62 22.63 -23.72
N ALA A 31 0.90 22.52 -25.03
CA ALA A 31 -0.14 22.50 -26.04
C ALA A 31 -0.96 21.20 -26.06
N MET A 32 -0.44 20.11 -25.49
CA MET A 32 -1.10 18.80 -25.53
C MET A 32 -2.36 18.73 -24.65
N SER A 33 -2.51 19.63 -23.68
CA SER A 33 -3.71 19.76 -22.84
C SER A 33 -4.71 20.80 -23.37
N ALA A 34 -4.43 21.41 -24.53
CA ALA A 34 -5.31 22.41 -25.11
C ALA A 34 -6.64 21.78 -25.58
N ILE A 35 -7.74 22.48 -25.33
CA ILE A 35 -9.06 22.13 -25.86
C ILE A 35 -9.12 22.50 -27.34
N GLU A 36 -9.56 21.56 -28.17
CA GLU A 36 -9.86 21.80 -29.58
C GLU A 36 -11.31 22.25 -29.72
N MET A 37 -11.51 23.51 -30.15
CA MET A 37 -12.85 24.03 -30.41
C MET A 37 -13.47 23.33 -31.61
N MET A 38 -14.80 23.19 -31.61
CA MET A 38 -15.59 22.51 -32.65
C MET A 38 -15.35 20.99 -32.76
N ASP A 39 -14.48 20.40 -31.94
CA ASP A 39 -14.39 18.96 -31.83
C ASP A 39 -15.50 18.43 -30.89
N PRO A 40 -16.35 17.48 -31.33
CA PRO A 40 -17.47 16.99 -30.52
C PRO A 40 -17.10 16.33 -29.18
N LYS A 41 -15.84 15.91 -28.99
CA LYS A 41 -15.38 15.26 -27.75
C LYS A 41 -14.65 16.23 -26.83
N MET A 42 -13.92 17.20 -27.39
CA MET A 42 -13.11 18.16 -26.62
C MET A 42 -13.89 19.44 -26.29
N ASP A 43 -14.84 19.84 -27.14
CA ASP A 43 -15.63 21.06 -26.97
C ASP A 43 -17.01 20.78 -26.34
N ALA A 44 -17.14 21.07 -25.05
CA ALA A 44 -18.40 20.93 -24.33
C ALA A 44 -19.53 21.81 -24.91
N GLY A 45 -19.20 22.90 -25.61
CA GLY A 45 -20.17 23.78 -26.28
C GLY A 45 -20.82 23.14 -27.50
N MET A 46 -20.17 22.17 -28.14
CA MET A 46 -20.70 21.47 -29.32
C MET A 46 -21.90 20.57 -29.00
N ILE A 47 -21.88 19.89 -27.85
CA ILE A 47 -22.96 18.98 -27.43
C ILE A 47 -24.24 19.77 -27.08
N GLY A 48 -24.10 20.97 -26.50
CA GLY A 48 -25.23 21.85 -26.19
C GLY A 48 -26.08 22.22 -27.40
N ASN A 49 -25.47 22.32 -28.58
CA ASN A 49 -26.15 22.65 -29.83
C ASN A 49 -26.87 21.46 -30.49
N GLN A 50 -26.53 20.22 -30.14
CA GLN A 50 -27.12 19.01 -30.74
C GLN A 50 -28.44 18.58 -30.09
N VAL A 51 -28.68 18.96 -28.83
CA VAL A 51 -29.80 18.40 -28.03
C VAL A 51 -30.96 19.38 -27.83
N ASN A 52 -30.90 20.62 -28.35
CA ASN A 52 -31.91 21.68 -28.10
C ASN A 52 -32.25 21.84 -26.60
N ARG A 53 -31.33 21.46 -25.71
CA ARG A 53 -31.52 21.48 -24.26
C ARG A 53 -30.92 22.77 -23.72
N LYS A 54 -31.78 23.70 -23.30
CA LYS A 54 -31.37 24.92 -22.61
C LYS A 54 -30.73 24.54 -21.26
N VAL A 55 -29.42 24.75 -21.12
CA VAL A 55 -28.72 24.54 -19.85
C VAL A 55 -29.00 25.75 -18.96
N LEU A 56 -29.77 25.54 -17.90
CA LEU A 56 -30.17 26.58 -16.94
C LEU A 56 -29.29 26.51 -15.70
N ASN A 57 -28.82 27.66 -15.23
CA ASN A 57 -28.27 27.77 -13.88
C ASN A 57 -29.41 27.82 -12.84
N PHE A 58 -29.10 27.70 -11.55
CA PHE A 58 -30.13 27.63 -10.50
C PHE A 58 -31.08 28.85 -10.49
N GLU A 59 -30.55 30.07 -10.60
CA GLU A 59 -31.39 31.28 -10.62
C GLU A 59 -32.28 31.38 -11.87
N GLN A 60 -31.74 30.99 -13.03
CA GLN A 60 -32.50 30.92 -14.28
C GLN A 60 -33.58 29.85 -14.20
N ALA A 61 -33.29 28.69 -13.60
CA ALA A 61 -34.24 27.60 -13.43
C ALA A 61 -35.42 27.98 -12.52
N ILE A 62 -35.17 28.81 -11.49
CA ILE A 62 -36.20 29.40 -10.65
C ILE A 62 -37.07 30.37 -11.47
N LYS A 63 -36.45 31.27 -12.25
CA LYS A 63 -37.18 32.25 -13.09
C LYS A 63 -38.02 31.58 -14.16
N ASP A 64 -37.54 30.48 -14.74
CA ASP A 64 -38.23 29.68 -15.76
C ASP A 64 -39.31 28.77 -15.14
N GLY A 65 -39.46 28.76 -13.80
CA GLY A 65 -40.44 27.93 -13.09
C GLY A 65 -40.15 26.43 -13.10
N THR A 66 -38.99 26.02 -13.61
CA THR A 66 -38.58 24.61 -13.73
C THR A 66 -38.19 23.98 -12.38
N ILE A 67 -37.80 24.80 -11.40
CA ILE A 67 -37.41 24.37 -10.06
C ILE A 67 -38.28 25.07 -9.02
N LYS A 68 -38.83 24.28 -8.08
CA LYS A 68 -39.57 24.77 -6.92
C LYS A 68 -38.61 25.08 -5.78
N VAL A 69 -38.73 26.26 -5.17
CA VAL A 69 -37.97 26.68 -3.98
C VAL A 69 -38.78 26.61 -2.68
N LYS A 70 -40.09 26.49 -2.80
CA LYS A 70 -41.08 26.39 -1.73
C LYS A 70 -42.12 25.33 -2.06
N ASP A 71 -42.87 24.89 -1.06
CA ASP A 71 -43.99 23.94 -1.19
C ASP A 71 -43.61 22.62 -1.91
N LEU A 72 -42.41 22.11 -1.61
CA LEU A 72 -41.97 20.80 -2.09
C LEU A 72 -42.79 19.70 -1.41
N SER A 73 -43.38 18.81 -2.20
CA SER A 73 -44.08 17.65 -1.65
C SER A 73 -43.09 16.66 -1.04
N LEU A 74 -43.55 15.89 -0.04
CA LEU A 74 -42.70 14.88 0.60
C LEU A 74 -42.08 13.87 -0.40
N PRO A 75 -42.81 13.36 -1.42
CA PRO A 75 -42.20 12.49 -2.42
C PRO A 75 -41.11 13.17 -3.26
N GLU A 76 -41.32 14.43 -3.65
CA GLU A 76 -40.30 15.21 -4.39
C GLU A 76 -39.04 15.41 -3.53
N LEU A 77 -39.23 15.80 -2.26
CA LEU A 77 -38.15 16.02 -1.33
C LEU A 77 -37.32 14.75 -1.10
N ILE A 78 -37.99 13.61 -0.85
CA ILE A 78 -37.33 12.31 -0.69
C ILE A 78 -36.60 11.91 -1.97
N GLY A 79 -37.22 12.06 -3.14
CA GLY A 79 -36.59 11.70 -4.42
C GLY A 79 -35.33 12.52 -4.71
N ILE A 80 -35.35 13.83 -4.43
CA ILE A 80 -34.18 14.70 -4.58
C ILE A 80 -33.08 14.29 -3.59
N MET A 81 -33.43 14.06 -2.33
CA MET A 81 -32.46 13.68 -1.29
C MET A 81 -31.81 12.33 -1.58
N ASP A 82 -32.58 11.32 -1.97
CA ASP A 82 -32.10 9.98 -2.29
C ASP A 82 -31.15 10.01 -3.50
N THR A 83 -31.55 10.68 -4.58
CA THR A 83 -30.70 10.86 -5.77
C THR A 83 -29.41 11.59 -5.42
N CYS A 84 -29.48 12.62 -4.59
CA CYS A 84 -28.30 13.36 -4.14
C CYS A 84 -27.36 12.48 -3.28
N PHE A 85 -27.88 11.57 -2.47
CA PHE A 85 -27.06 10.61 -1.75
C PHE A 85 -26.39 9.62 -2.69
N CYS A 86 -27.08 9.11 -3.72
CA CYS A 86 -26.45 8.30 -4.76
C CYS A 86 -25.29 9.06 -5.41
N CYS A 87 -25.50 10.32 -5.82
CA CYS A 87 -24.45 11.17 -6.36
C CYS A 87 -23.27 11.36 -5.40
N LEU A 88 -23.54 11.50 -4.10
CA LEU A 88 -22.49 11.59 -3.09
C LEU A 88 -21.66 10.30 -3.00
N ILE A 89 -22.29 9.13 -3.03
CA ILE A 89 -21.58 7.85 -3.03
C ILE A 89 -20.75 7.70 -4.31
N THR A 90 -21.31 8.01 -5.48
CA THR A 90 -20.57 7.99 -6.75
C THR A 90 -19.35 8.92 -6.74
N TRP A 91 -19.46 10.10 -6.12
CA TRP A 91 -18.29 10.96 -5.90
C TRP A 91 -17.25 10.30 -5.00
N LEU A 92 -17.68 9.68 -3.90
CA LEU A 92 -16.78 8.98 -2.97
C LEU A 92 -16.08 7.76 -3.59
N GLU A 93 -16.64 7.18 -4.65
CA GLU A 93 -16.04 6.13 -5.46
C GLU A 93 -14.96 6.63 -6.44
N GLY A 94 -14.82 7.96 -6.62
CA GLY A 94 -13.73 8.57 -7.38
C GLY A 94 -14.14 9.45 -8.56
N HIS A 95 -15.45 9.59 -8.84
CA HIS A 95 -15.93 10.45 -9.93
C HIS A 95 -15.83 11.95 -9.61
N SER A 96 -15.97 12.82 -10.61
CA SER A 96 -15.91 14.28 -10.39
C SER A 96 -17.12 14.83 -9.63
N LEU A 97 -16.91 15.84 -8.79
CA LEU A 97 -18.01 16.58 -8.15
C LEU A 97 -18.94 17.23 -9.19
N ALA A 98 -18.38 17.73 -10.30
CA ALA A 98 -19.14 18.38 -11.37
C ALA A 98 -20.15 17.44 -12.04
N GLN A 99 -19.81 16.16 -12.20
CA GLN A 99 -20.66 15.15 -12.85
C GLN A 99 -21.56 14.39 -11.86
N THR A 100 -21.40 14.60 -10.56
CA THR A 100 -22.14 13.88 -9.52
C THR A 100 -22.98 14.83 -8.67
N VAL A 101 -22.47 15.26 -7.51
CA VAL A 101 -23.19 16.07 -6.52
C VAL A 101 -23.65 17.40 -7.13
N PHE A 102 -22.81 18.05 -7.93
CA PHE A 102 -23.15 19.33 -8.55
C PHE A 102 -24.07 19.21 -9.78
N THR A 103 -24.57 18.02 -10.11
CA THR A 103 -25.72 17.91 -11.02
C THR A 103 -27.02 18.35 -10.34
N CYS A 104 -27.07 18.32 -9.01
CA CYS A 104 -28.20 18.81 -8.24
C CYS A 104 -28.14 20.35 -8.07
N LEU A 105 -29.02 21.06 -8.78
CA LEU A 105 -29.05 22.53 -8.79
C LEU A 105 -29.35 23.15 -7.41
N TYR A 106 -30.07 22.45 -6.53
CA TYR A 106 -30.35 22.90 -5.15
C TYR A 106 -29.08 23.11 -4.31
N ILE A 107 -27.99 22.43 -4.65
CA ILE A 107 -26.73 22.47 -3.91
C ILE A 107 -25.92 23.71 -4.28
N HIS A 108 -26.16 24.30 -5.45
CA HIS A 108 -25.35 25.42 -5.94
C HIS A 108 -25.55 26.68 -5.13
N ASN A 109 -26.78 26.95 -4.69
CA ASN A 109 -27.09 28.13 -3.89
C ASN A 109 -28.22 27.88 -2.86
N PRO A 110 -27.88 27.30 -1.69
CA PRO A 110 -28.87 26.97 -0.66
C PRO A 110 -29.57 28.17 -0.04
N ASP A 111 -29.07 29.39 -0.21
CA ASP A 111 -29.61 30.58 0.45
C ASP A 111 -30.99 30.99 -0.09
N PHE A 112 -31.23 30.75 -1.37
CA PHE A 112 -32.51 31.01 -2.06
C PHE A 112 -33.56 29.91 -1.87
N ILE A 113 -33.23 28.80 -1.20
CA ILE A 113 -34.21 27.76 -0.87
C ILE A 113 -35.06 28.27 0.29
N GLU A 114 -36.38 28.30 0.09
CA GLU A 114 -37.34 28.70 1.12
C GLU A 114 -37.79 27.50 1.96
N ASP A 115 -37.89 26.31 1.36
CA ASP A 115 -38.19 25.07 2.08
C ASP A 115 -37.10 24.74 3.14
N PRO A 116 -37.44 24.76 4.44
CA PRO A 116 -36.42 24.66 5.48
C PRO A 116 -35.75 23.28 5.54
N ALA A 117 -36.45 22.20 5.16
CA ALA A 117 -35.92 20.84 5.13
C ALA A 117 -34.90 20.67 4.01
N MET A 118 -35.25 21.11 2.80
CA MET A 118 -34.37 21.07 1.64
C MET A 118 -33.14 21.98 1.83
N LYS A 119 -33.31 23.16 2.44
CA LYS A 119 -32.19 24.05 2.77
C LYS A 119 -31.23 23.42 3.77
N ALA A 120 -31.74 22.79 4.83
CA ALA A 120 -30.92 22.10 5.82
C ALA A 120 -30.14 20.94 5.19
N PHE A 121 -30.79 20.17 4.31
CA PHE A 121 -30.16 19.07 3.57
C PHE A 121 -29.06 19.54 2.62
N ALA A 122 -29.32 20.55 1.78
CA ALA A 122 -28.33 21.08 0.83
C ALA A 122 -27.06 21.58 1.55
N LEU A 123 -27.23 22.31 2.66
CA LEU A 123 -26.10 22.74 3.51
C LEU A 123 -25.37 21.54 4.15
N GLY A 124 -26.11 20.50 4.53
CA GLY A 124 -25.56 19.24 5.04
C GLY A 124 -24.65 18.55 4.03
N ILE A 125 -25.12 18.36 2.79
CA ILE A 125 -24.35 17.71 1.73
C ILE A 125 -23.10 18.50 1.38
N LEU A 126 -23.20 19.83 1.22
CA LEU A 126 -22.03 20.68 0.98
C LEU A 126 -20.98 20.54 2.10
N LYS A 127 -21.43 20.47 3.36
CA LYS A 127 -20.53 20.32 4.50
C LYS A 127 -19.87 18.95 4.52
N ILE A 128 -20.61 17.88 4.20
CA ILE A 128 -20.04 16.53 4.06
C ILE A 128 -18.97 16.52 2.97
N CYS A 129 -19.26 17.13 1.81
CA CYS A 129 -18.31 17.23 0.70
C CYS A 129 -17.04 17.99 1.13
N ASP A 130 -17.18 19.13 1.81
CA ASP A 130 -16.01 19.90 2.26
C ASP A 130 -15.17 19.14 3.29
N ILE A 131 -15.81 18.47 4.26
CA ILE A 131 -15.10 17.64 5.24
C ILE A 131 -14.37 16.48 4.57
N ALA A 132 -15.04 15.75 3.68
CA ALA A 132 -14.44 14.63 2.97
C ALA A 132 -13.23 15.09 2.14
N ARG A 133 -13.39 16.16 1.36
CA ARG A 133 -12.32 16.79 0.58
C ARG A 133 -11.13 17.23 1.46
N GLU A 134 -11.38 17.87 2.61
CA GLU A 134 -10.32 18.26 3.55
C GLU A 134 -9.55 17.03 4.07
N LYS A 135 -10.23 15.92 4.38
CA LYS A 135 -9.56 14.69 4.84
C LYS A 135 -8.77 14.02 3.74
N VAL A 136 -9.31 13.96 2.53
CA VAL A 136 -8.65 13.39 1.36
C VAL A 136 -7.39 14.19 1.03
N ASN A 137 -7.47 15.52 0.99
CA ASN A 137 -6.32 16.38 0.70
C ASN A 137 -5.25 16.27 1.80
N LYS A 138 -5.66 16.07 3.06
CA LYS A 138 -4.71 15.79 4.17
C LYS A 138 -4.06 14.41 4.10
N ALA A 139 -4.72 13.42 3.49
CA ALA A 139 -4.13 12.11 3.23
C ALA A 139 -3.08 12.15 2.10
N ALA A 140 -2.97 13.28 1.40
CA ALA A 140 -2.09 13.52 0.25
C ALA A 140 -2.23 12.47 -0.85
N VAL A 141 -3.46 12.02 -1.11
CA VAL A 141 -3.78 11.14 -2.23
C VAL A 141 -3.61 11.90 -3.56
N PHE A 142 -3.43 11.18 -4.66
CA PHE A 142 -3.22 11.80 -5.97
C PHE A 142 -4.55 12.24 -6.58
N GLU A 143 -4.63 13.51 -6.96
CA GLU A 143 -5.81 14.07 -7.62
C GLU A 143 -6.00 13.43 -9.01
N GLU A 144 -7.25 13.19 -9.39
CA GLU A 144 -7.67 12.54 -10.65
C GLU A 144 -7.30 11.06 -10.81
N GLU A 145 -6.52 10.49 -9.88
CA GLU A 145 -6.21 9.05 -9.84
C GLU A 145 -6.91 8.35 -8.66
N ASP A 146 -6.66 8.82 -7.44
CA ASP A 146 -7.24 8.24 -6.21
C ASP A 146 -8.61 8.86 -5.90
N PHE A 147 -8.73 10.17 -6.12
CA PHE A 147 -9.92 10.94 -5.77
C PHE A 147 -9.97 12.27 -6.51
N GLN A 148 -11.16 12.71 -6.90
CA GLN A 148 -11.36 13.99 -7.58
C GLN A 148 -11.85 15.07 -6.61
N SER A 149 -10.92 15.87 -6.11
CA SER A 149 -11.15 16.86 -5.05
C SER A 149 -11.66 18.22 -5.58
N MET A 150 -11.47 18.47 -6.89
CA MET A 150 -11.77 19.73 -7.56
C MET A 150 -13.23 20.16 -7.40
N THR A 151 -13.40 21.42 -6.99
CA THR A 151 -14.72 22.02 -6.78
C THR A 151 -15.24 22.80 -7.98
N TYR A 152 -14.45 22.95 -9.05
CA TYR A 152 -14.83 23.63 -10.29
C TYR A 152 -15.40 25.05 -10.08
N GLY A 153 -14.96 25.75 -9.03
CA GLY A 153 -15.43 27.10 -8.69
C GLY A 153 -16.76 27.16 -7.93
N PHE A 154 -17.40 26.01 -7.63
CA PHE A 154 -18.58 25.97 -6.78
C PHE A 154 -18.24 26.30 -5.32
N LYS A 155 -19.10 27.10 -4.68
CA LYS A 155 -18.95 27.50 -3.28
C LYS A 155 -19.34 26.35 -2.35
N MET A 156 -18.50 26.07 -1.37
CA MET A 156 -18.83 25.19 -0.26
C MET A 156 -19.51 25.96 0.87
N ALA A 157 -20.21 25.25 1.76
CA ALA A 157 -20.93 25.82 2.91
C ALA A 157 -20.00 26.25 4.06
N ASN A 158 -18.93 26.99 3.76
CA ASN A 158 -17.89 27.39 4.71
C ASN A 158 -18.35 28.50 5.66
N SER A 159 -19.33 29.30 5.23
CA SER A 159 -19.95 30.37 6.02
C SER A 159 -20.78 29.85 7.19
N VAL A 160 -21.16 28.55 7.17
CA VAL A 160 -21.99 27.92 8.20
C VAL A 160 -21.16 26.93 9.01
N THR A 161 -21.19 27.08 10.34
CA THR A 161 -20.46 26.18 11.24
C THR A 161 -21.09 24.79 11.29
N ASP A 162 -20.27 23.77 11.53
CA ASP A 162 -20.71 22.36 11.61
C ASP A 162 -21.82 22.17 12.66
N LEU A 163 -21.71 22.90 13.78
CA LEU A 163 -22.71 22.87 14.86
C LEU A 163 -24.06 23.43 14.41
N ARG A 164 -24.05 24.52 13.61
CA ARG A 164 -25.27 25.13 13.07
C ARG A 164 -25.94 24.25 12.01
N VAL A 165 -25.15 23.61 11.14
CA VAL A 165 -25.68 22.64 10.15
C VAL A 165 -26.28 21.44 10.87
N THR A 166 -25.58 20.87 11.84
CA THR A 166 -26.07 19.75 12.65
C THR A 166 -27.35 20.13 13.40
N GLY A 167 -27.40 21.33 13.99
CA GLY A 167 -28.60 21.85 14.64
C GLY A 167 -29.78 22.00 13.68
N LYS A 168 -29.57 22.52 12.47
CA LYS A 168 -30.62 22.64 11.44
C LYS A 168 -31.17 21.28 11.01
N ILE A 169 -30.28 20.31 10.75
CA ILE A 169 -30.65 18.94 10.40
C ILE A 169 -31.36 18.28 11.57
N GLN A 170 -30.86 18.43 12.79
CA GLN A 170 -31.43 17.80 13.98
C GLN A 170 -32.80 18.37 14.33
N ILE A 171 -33.03 19.69 14.19
CA ILE A 171 -34.35 20.29 14.38
C ILE A 171 -35.34 19.71 13.37
N HIS A 172 -34.96 19.58 12.09
CA HIS A 172 -35.84 19.00 11.08
C HIS A 172 -36.04 17.50 11.25
N CYS A 173 -34.97 16.76 11.58
CA CYS A 173 -35.03 15.36 11.94
C CYS A 173 -35.82 15.11 13.22
N LEU A 174 -35.91 16.06 14.17
CA LEU A 174 -36.75 15.98 15.37
C LEU A 174 -38.23 16.29 15.04
N PHE A 175 -38.49 17.20 14.11
CA PHE A 175 -39.84 17.46 13.58
C PHE A 175 -40.38 16.25 12.79
N THR A 176 -39.55 15.54 12.02
CA THR A 176 -39.88 14.23 11.42
C THR A 176 -39.67 13.06 12.39
N GLY A 177 -38.96 13.28 13.50
CA GLY A 177 -38.44 12.28 14.45
C GLY A 177 -39.30 12.06 15.68
N ARG A 178 -40.57 12.50 15.66
CA ARG A 178 -41.62 11.81 16.42
C ARG A 178 -41.86 10.38 15.92
N ILE A 179 -41.18 9.94 14.84
CA ILE A 179 -41.41 8.64 14.21
C ILE A 179 -40.21 7.65 14.28
N TYR A 180 -38.93 8.04 14.31
CA TYR A 180 -37.83 7.08 14.60
C TYR A 180 -36.63 7.73 15.30
N GLY A 181 -36.34 7.31 16.53
CA GLY A 181 -35.27 7.85 17.37
C GLY A 181 -33.90 7.27 17.06
N PHE A 182 -32.89 8.13 16.89
CA PHE A 182 -31.48 7.73 16.94
C PHE A 182 -30.60 8.84 17.53
N GLY A 183 -29.81 8.47 18.55
CA GLY A 183 -28.88 9.34 19.26
C GLY A 183 -27.47 9.32 18.64
N ALA A 184 -26.83 10.50 18.59
CA ALA A 184 -25.47 10.66 18.09
C ALA A 184 -24.40 10.28 19.14
N THR A 185 -23.40 9.49 18.76
CA THR A 185 -22.23 9.15 19.57
C THR A 185 -20.95 9.90 19.13
N LYS A 186 -20.09 10.17 20.12
CA LYS A 186 -18.91 11.06 20.12
C LYS A 186 -17.79 10.70 19.12
N LYS A 187 -17.09 11.73 18.61
CA LYS A 187 -15.82 11.64 17.86
C LYS A 187 -14.56 11.77 18.74
N ARG A 188 -13.67 10.78 18.56
CA ARG A 188 -12.18 10.76 18.39
C ARG A 188 -11.22 11.47 19.38
N LYS A 189 -10.30 10.65 19.93
CA LYS A 189 -8.88 10.96 20.21
C LYS A 189 -8.03 10.04 19.32
N CYS A 190 -7.16 10.57 18.45
CA CYS A 190 -6.29 9.72 17.61
C CYS A 190 -4.86 10.24 17.37
N VAL A 191 -4.43 11.36 17.95
CA VAL A 191 -3.08 11.90 17.67
C VAL A 191 -2.04 11.52 18.75
N ASN A 192 -2.46 11.27 20.00
CA ASN A 192 -1.54 10.92 21.10
C ASN A 192 -1.27 9.40 21.28
N TYR A 193 -1.82 8.56 20.41
CA TYR A 193 -1.60 7.11 20.49
C TYR A 193 -0.35 6.68 19.70
N PHE A 194 0.05 7.44 18.68
CA PHE A 194 1.08 7.01 17.73
C PHE A 194 2.50 7.10 18.30
N SER A 195 2.84 8.22 18.96
CA SER A 195 4.10 8.34 19.71
C SER A 195 4.20 7.33 20.85
N LYS A 196 3.06 6.97 21.47
CA LYS A 196 2.98 5.92 22.49
C LYS A 196 3.05 4.51 21.91
N LEU A 197 2.63 4.29 20.66
CA LEU A 197 2.68 2.99 19.98
C LEU A 197 4.12 2.70 19.56
N ILE A 198 4.78 3.67 18.91
CA ILE A 198 6.22 3.60 18.63
C ILE A 198 6.98 3.45 19.95
N ALA A 199 6.72 4.28 20.96
CA ALA A 199 7.38 4.11 22.27
C ALA A 199 7.02 2.80 23.01
N ASN A 200 5.89 2.15 22.72
CA ASN A 200 5.55 0.84 23.31
C ASN A 200 6.17 -0.33 22.53
N GLU A 201 6.35 -0.23 21.21
CA GLU A 201 7.13 -1.20 20.43
C GLU A 201 8.64 -1.02 20.67
N SER A 202 9.10 0.22 20.86
CA SER A 202 10.47 0.56 21.28
C SER A 202 10.74 0.28 22.76
N LYS A 203 9.74 0.00 23.60
CA LYS A 203 9.95 -0.47 24.98
C LYS A 203 10.56 -1.87 25.05
N THR A 204 10.61 -2.59 23.92
CA THR A 204 11.37 -3.83 23.74
C THR A 204 12.83 -3.56 23.38
N VAL A 205 13.22 -2.30 23.13
CA VAL A 205 14.62 -1.90 23.02
C VAL A 205 15.20 -1.84 24.42
N PHE A 206 16.15 -2.73 24.67
CA PHE A 206 16.95 -2.92 25.87
C PHE A 206 17.33 -1.64 26.64
N LEU A 207 17.51 -0.52 25.93
CA LEU A 207 17.96 0.77 26.49
C LEU A 207 16.93 1.50 27.37
N PHE A 208 15.64 1.19 27.28
CA PHE A 208 14.60 1.80 28.13
C PHE A 208 14.28 0.99 29.40
N SER A 209 14.96 -0.13 29.62
CA SER A 209 14.87 -0.84 30.89
C SER A 209 15.43 0.05 32.00
N VAL A 210 14.63 0.33 33.05
CA VAL A 210 15.02 1.13 34.23
C VAL A 210 16.26 0.57 34.95
N ARG A 211 16.69 -0.64 34.57
CA ARG A 211 17.87 -1.35 35.11
C ARG A 211 19.05 -1.40 34.14
N CYS A 212 18.97 -0.77 32.97
CA CYS A 212 20.12 -0.60 32.09
C CYS A 212 21.10 0.39 32.75
N CYS A 213 22.39 0.06 32.79
CA CYS A 213 23.42 0.92 33.37
C CYS A 213 23.57 2.27 32.63
N LEU A 214 23.14 2.31 31.36
CA LEU A 214 23.06 3.52 30.55
C LEU A 214 21.78 4.34 30.78
N TYR A 215 20.81 3.86 31.59
CA TYR A 215 19.51 4.52 31.79
C TYR A 215 19.63 5.94 32.37
N ASN A 216 20.67 6.22 33.15
CA ASN A 216 20.92 7.56 33.70
C ASN A 216 21.98 8.35 32.92
N ASN A 217 22.52 7.79 31.83
CA ASN A 217 23.52 8.46 31.02
C ASN A 217 22.87 9.47 30.08
N HIS A 218 23.12 10.76 30.29
CA HIS A 218 22.54 11.85 29.49
C HIS A 218 22.90 11.73 28.01
N GLN A 219 24.15 11.46 27.68
CA GLN A 219 24.60 11.32 26.29
C GLN A 219 23.93 10.14 25.59
N ALA A 220 23.72 9.02 26.28
CA ALA A 220 23.00 7.87 25.71
C ALA A 220 21.53 8.20 25.41
N LYS A 221 20.88 8.99 26.27
CA LYS A 221 19.51 9.47 26.02
C LYS A 221 19.44 10.39 24.81
N ASP A 222 20.36 11.35 24.73
CA ASP A 222 20.39 12.31 23.62
C ASP A 222 20.56 11.61 22.26
N TYR A 223 21.41 10.58 22.18
CA TYR A 223 21.54 9.76 20.96
C TYR A 223 20.24 9.04 20.59
N ILE A 224 19.57 8.42 21.57
CA ILE A 224 18.30 7.71 21.31
C ILE A 224 17.19 8.69 20.94
N ASP A 225 17.04 9.80 21.66
CA ASP A 225 15.99 10.79 21.43
C ASP A 225 16.15 11.46 20.05
N SER A 226 17.40 11.75 19.64
CA SER A 226 17.70 12.23 18.29
C SER A 226 17.29 11.20 17.23
N PHE A 227 17.72 9.94 17.40
CA PHE A 227 17.39 8.86 16.47
C PHE A 227 15.88 8.63 16.36
N VAL A 228 15.17 8.56 17.49
CA VAL A 228 13.71 8.40 17.52
C VAL A 228 13.01 9.58 16.85
N THR A 229 13.52 10.80 17.02
CA THR A 229 12.99 11.99 16.34
C THR A 229 13.15 11.87 14.82
N HIS A 230 14.30 11.38 14.34
CA HIS A 230 14.52 11.13 12.92
C HIS A 230 13.65 10.00 12.36
N CYS A 231 13.31 8.97 13.15
CA CYS A 231 12.38 7.91 12.76
C CYS A 231 10.97 8.42 12.46
N VAL A 232 10.51 9.53 13.07
CA VAL A 232 9.11 9.97 12.97
C VAL A 232 8.66 10.17 11.53
N ARG A 233 9.48 10.84 10.71
CA ARG A 233 9.10 11.16 9.33
C ARG A 233 9.05 9.90 8.44
N PRO A 234 10.09 9.06 8.32
CA PRO A 234 10.04 7.86 7.48
C PRO A 234 8.91 6.91 7.88
N PHE A 235 8.66 6.72 9.18
CA PHE A 235 7.56 5.86 9.62
C PHE A 235 6.18 6.47 9.34
N CYS A 236 5.99 7.79 9.50
CA CYS A 236 4.77 8.46 9.06
C CYS A 236 4.53 8.29 7.56
N SER A 237 5.57 8.45 6.74
CA SER A 237 5.52 8.19 5.30
C SER A 237 5.14 6.73 5.02
N LEU A 238 5.74 5.76 5.72
CA LEU A 238 5.42 4.34 5.55
C LEU A 238 3.94 4.04 5.84
N ILE A 239 3.37 4.63 6.87
CA ILE A 239 1.93 4.46 7.18
C ILE A 239 1.07 5.11 6.12
N GLN A 240 1.45 6.31 5.65
CA GLN A 240 0.75 7.01 4.60
C GLN A 240 0.74 6.21 3.30
N ILE A 241 1.85 5.54 2.96
CA ILE A 241 1.95 4.63 1.80
C ILE A 241 0.82 3.62 1.81
N HIS A 242 0.54 2.98 2.95
CA HIS A 242 -0.53 1.97 3.07
C HIS A 242 -1.94 2.54 2.85
N GLY A 243 -2.11 3.86 2.87
CA GLY A 243 -3.36 4.54 2.56
C GLY A 243 -3.59 4.84 1.06
N HIS A 244 -2.56 4.72 0.22
CA HIS A 244 -2.68 4.94 -1.23
C HIS A 244 -3.27 3.73 -1.96
N ASN A 245 -3.65 3.89 -3.23
CA ASN A 245 -3.97 2.76 -4.09
C ASN A 245 -2.78 1.79 -4.25
N ARG A 246 -3.04 0.58 -4.76
CA ARG A 246 -2.03 -0.51 -4.84
C ARG A 246 -0.84 -0.17 -5.75
N ALA A 247 -1.07 0.51 -6.87
CA ALA A 247 0.00 0.89 -7.78
C ALA A 247 0.92 1.95 -7.14
N ARG A 248 0.33 2.96 -6.48
CA ARG A 248 1.07 4.00 -5.74
C ARG A 248 1.75 3.47 -4.50
N GLN A 249 1.17 2.47 -3.83
CA GLN A 249 1.85 1.74 -2.76
C GLN A 249 3.17 1.18 -3.28
N ARG A 250 3.15 0.41 -4.37
CA ARG A 250 4.36 -0.18 -4.95
C ARG A 250 5.40 0.87 -5.35
N ASP A 251 4.97 1.94 -6.01
CA ASP A 251 5.84 3.03 -6.44
C ASP A 251 6.56 3.68 -5.25
N LYS A 252 5.79 4.11 -4.24
CA LYS A 252 6.35 4.75 -3.03
C LYS A 252 7.16 3.80 -2.15
N LEU A 253 6.85 2.51 -2.13
CA LEU A 253 7.67 1.50 -1.43
C LEU A 253 9.09 1.43 -2.03
N GLY A 254 9.24 1.65 -3.33
CA GLY A 254 10.57 1.74 -3.95
C GLY A 254 11.36 2.95 -3.46
N HIS A 255 10.73 4.12 -3.41
CA HIS A 255 11.38 5.36 -2.98
C HIS A 255 11.70 5.42 -1.48
N ILE A 256 10.81 4.90 -0.62
CA ILE A 256 10.99 4.97 0.84
C ILE A 256 12.21 4.14 1.33
N LEU A 257 12.69 3.19 0.52
CA LEU A 257 13.89 2.42 0.83
C LEU A 257 15.14 3.30 0.95
N GLU A 258 15.23 4.41 0.21
CA GLU A 258 16.34 5.36 0.35
C GLU A 258 16.35 6.04 1.73
N GLU A 259 15.16 6.43 2.22
CA GLU A 259 15.01 7.01 3.57
C GLU A 259 15.35 5.97 4.66
N PHE A 260 14.88 4.72 4.50
CA PHE A 260 15.16 3.67 5.47
C PHE A 260 16.60 3.13 5.41
N ALA A 261 17.28 3.24 4.26
CA ALA A 261 18.71 2.93 4.15
C ALA A 261 19.54 3.95 4.93
N THR A 262 19.19 5.23 4.86
CA THR A 262 19.80 6.28 5.68
C THR A 262 19.55 6.03 7.17
N LEU A 263 18.33 5.64 7.53
CA LEU A 263 17.97 5.32 8.91
C LEU A 263 18.72 4.08 9.44
N GLN A 264 19.03 3.12 8.57
CA GLN A 264 19.82 1.93 8.93
C GLN A 264 21.24 2.31 9.34
N ASP A 265 21.92 3.14 8.55
CA ASP A 265 23.27 3.63 8.84
C ASP A 265 23.29 4.45 10.14
N GLU A 266 22.29 5.30 10.36
CA GLU A 266 22.15 6.03 11.63
C GLU A 266 21.95 5.08 12.82
N ALA A 267 21.08 4.08 12.69
CA ALA A 267 20.82 3.10 13.75
C ALA A 267 22.07 2.31 14.14
N GLU A 268 22.87 1.88 13.15
CA GLU A 268 24.12 1.16 13.37
C GLU A 268 25.17 2.04 14.07
N LYS A 269 25.27 3.32 13.71
CA LYS A 269 26.15 4.29 14.39
C LYS A 269 25.73 4.51 15.85
N VAL A 270 24.43 4.63 16.12
CA VAL A 270 23.91 4.79 17.48
C VAL A 270 24.16 3.52 18.30
N ASP A 271 23.87 2.34 17.75
CA ASP A 271 24.16 1.06 18.40
C ASP A 271 25.66 0.92 18.74
N ALA A 272 26.56 1.28 17.80
CA ALA A 272 28.01 1.26 18.03
C ALA A 272 28.46 2.23 19.13
N ALA A 273 27.90 3.44 19.17
CA ALA A 273 28.18 4.41 20.22
C ALA A 273 27.71 3.91 21.59
N LEU A 274 26.49 3.39 21.66
CA LEU A 274 25.91 2.83 22.88
C LEU A 274 26.68 1.61 23.37
N HIS A 275 27.10 0.73 22.47
CA HIS A 275 27.93 -0.41 22.80
C HIS A 275 29.30 0.01 23.37
N SER A 276 29.93 1.03 22.79
CA SER A 276 31.18 1.60 23.30
C SER A 276 31.04 2.18 24.70
N MET A 277 29.90 2.81 25.01
CA MET A 277 29.57 3.30 26.35
C MET A 277 29.29 2.15 27.33
N LEU A 278 28.63 1.10 26.86
CA LEU A 278 28.29 -0.09 27.64
C LEU A 278 29.55 -0.86 28.08
N LEU A 279 30.51 -1.08 27.17
CA LEU A 279 31.76 -1.80 27.46
C LEU A 279 32.60 -1.14 28.57
N LYS A 280 32.51 0.19 28.73
CA LYS A 280 33.17 0.91 29.82
C LYS A 280 32.60 0.55 31.20
N GLN A 281 31.33 0.14 31.27
CA GLN A 281 30.64 -0.18 32.51
C GLN A 281 30.53 -1.70 32.72
N GLU A 282 30.33 -2.47 31.66
CA GLU A 282 30.15 -3.92 31.69
C GLU A 282 30.99 -4.59 30.57
N PRO A 283 32.26 -4.91 30.83
CA PRO A 283 33.17 -5.45 29.81
C PRO A 283 32.80 -6.84 29.28
N GLN A 284 31.99 -7.61 30.03
CA GLN A 284 31.59 -8.98 29.67
C GLN A 284 30.32 -9.03 28.81
N ARG A 285 29.76 -7.88 28.42
CA ARG A 285 28.47 -7.83 27.74
C ARG A 285 28.61 -8.02 26.23
N GLN A 286 27.71 -8.83 25.67
CA GLN A 286 27.63 -9.05 24.21
C GLN A 286 27.22 -7.77 23.46
N HIS A 287 27.54 -7.75 22.16
CA HIS A 287 27.26 -6.64 21.26
C HIS A 287 25.79 -6.21 21.27
N LEU A 288 25.55 -4.90 21.39
CA LEU A 288 24.22 -4.30 21.41
C LEU A 288 23.88 -3.76 20.01
N ALA A 289 23.15 -4.54 19.22
CA ALA A 289 22.69 -4.15 17.89
C ALA A 289 21.15 -4.12 17.82
N CYS A 290 20.52 -3.42 18.77
CA CYS A 290 19.06 -3.44 18.90
C CYS A 290 18.37 -2.55 17.86
N LEU A 291 18.85 -1.32 17.67
CA LEU A 291 18.25 -0.36 16.76
C LEU A 291 18.48 -0.78 15.30
N GLY A 292 19.70 -1.19 14.97
CA GLY A 292 20.06 -1.69 13.64
C GLY A 292 19.27 -2.95 13.26
N THR A 293 19.03 -3.86 14.21
CA THR A 293 18.17 -5.05 13.97
C THR A 293 16.71 -4.64 13.74
N TRP A 294 16.21 -3.64 14.46
CA TRP A 294 14.84 -3.14 14.31
C TRP A 294 14.61 -2.42 12.97
N VAL A 295 15.53 -1.54 12.56
CA VAL A 295 15.42 -0.88 11.25
C VAL A 295 15.58 -1.90 10.11
N LEU A 296 16.50 -2.86 10.26
CA LEU A 296 16.73 -3.90 9.25
C LEU A 296 15.48 -4.77 9.04
N TYR A 297 14.77 -5.07 10.12
CA TYR A 297 13.49 -5.76 10.03
C TYR A 297 12.48 -5.01 9.15
N HIS A 298 12.35 -3.69 9.32
CA HIS A 298 11.44 -2.88 8.49
C HIS A 298 11.93 -2.76 7.06
N ASN A 299 13.23 -2.59 6.82
CA ASN A 299 13.83 -2.62 5.48
C ASN A 299 13.46 -3.91 4.74
N LEU A 300 13.69 -5.07 5.36
CA LEU A 300 13.36 -6.37 4.79
C LEU A 300 11.86 -6.51 4.51
N ARG A 301 11.00 -6.03 5.41
CA ARG A 301 9.54 -6.04 5.22
C ARG A 301 9.10 -5.17 4.04
N ILE A 302 9.69 -3.99 3.87
CA ILE A 302 9.42 -3.09 2.73
C ILE A 302 9.88 -3.75 1.43
N MET A 303 11.09 -4.31 1.38
CA MET A 303 11.61 -5.01 0.19
C MET A 303 10.73 -6.21 -0.21
N ILE A 304 10.31 -7.02 0.77
CA ILE A 304 9.40 -8.15 0.54
C ILE A 304 8.05 -7.66 0.00
N GLN A 305 7.46 -6.63 0.62
CA GLN A 305 6.18 -6.06 0.18
C GLN A 305 6.28 -5.48 -1.23
N TYR A 306 7.39 -4.82 -1.57
CA TYR A 306 7.66 -4.30 -2.92
C TYR A 306 7.62 -5.43 -3.96
N LEU A 307 8.32 -6.54 -3.73
CA LEU A 307 8.29 -7.68 -4.67
C LEU A 307 6.92 -8.36 -4.72
N LEU A 308 6.29 -8.61 -3.57
CA LEU A 308 4.97 -9.26 -3.54
C LEU A 308 3.89 -8.42 -4.24
N SER A 309 3.96 -7.08 -4.14
CA SER A 309 3.05 -6.19 -4.84
C SER A 309 3.16 -6.30 -6.37
N GLY A 310 4.29 -6.74 -6.90
CA GLY A 310 4.43 -6.99 -8.34
C GLY A 310 3.62 -8.19 -8.83
N PHE A 311 3.34 -9.19 -7.99
CA PHE A 311 2.38 -10.24 -8.32
C PHE A 311 0.94 -9.75 -8.24
N GLU A 312 0.58 -8.99 -7.19
CA GLU A 312 -0.77 -8.44 -7.03
C GLU A 312 -1.17 -7.50 -8.19
N LEU A 313 -0.20 -6.79 -8.75
CA LEU A 313 -0.38 -5.87 -9.87
C LEU A 313 -0.06 -6.49 -11.25
N GLU A 314 0.20 -7.80 -11.31
CA GLU A 314 0.49 -8.54 -12.54
C GLU A 314 1.66 -7.96 -13.37
N LEU A 315 2.69 -7.48 -12.68
CA LEU A 315 3.85 -6.79 -13.29
C LEU A 315 4.98 -7.73 -13.70
N TYR A 316 4.85 -9.02 -13.37
CA TYR A 316 5.82 -10.05 -13.70
C TYR A 316 5.23 -11.01 -14.73
N SER A 317 5.98 -11.25 -15.80
CA SER A 317 5.66 -12.32 -16.73
C SER A 317 6.04 -13.69 -16.16
N MET A 318 5.40 -14.77 -16.64
CA MET A 318 5.66 -16.15 -16.20
C MET A 318 7.16 -16.51 -16.18
N HIS A 319 7.92 -16.11 -17.20
CA HIS A 319 9.35 -16.41 -17.30
C HIS A 319 10.21 -15.63 -16.31
N GLU A 320 9.66 -14.66 -15.59
CA GLU A 320 10.34 -13.86 -14.57
C GLU A 320 10.15 -14.44 -13.15
N TYR A 321 9.13 -15.29 -12.96
CA TYR A 321 8.73 -15.75 -11.62
C TYR A 321 9.86 -16.44 -10.85
N TYR A 322 10.72 -17.20 -11.53
CA TYR A 322 11.74 -17.99 -10.84
C TYR A 322 12.76 -17.12 -10.09
N TYR A 323 13.26 -16.02 -10.68
CA TYR A 323 14.22 -15.16 -9.98
C TYR A 323 13.55 -14.29 -8.91
N ILE A 324 12.29 -13.91 -9.10
CA ILE A 324 11.54 -13.17 -8.07
C ILE A 324 11.30 -14.06 -6.84
N TYR A 325 10.80 -15.29 -7.04
CA TYR A 325 10.58 -16.23 -5.94
C TYR A 325 11.89 -16.73 -5.32
N TRP A 326 12.95 -16.88 -6.11
CA TRP A 326 14.29 -17.17 -5.58
C TRP A 326 14.76 -16.06 -4.65
N TYR A 327 14.69 -14.80 -5.08
CA TYR A 327 15.13 -13.66 -4.28
C TYR A 327 14.30 -13.52 -3.01
N LEU A 328 13.00 -13.78 -3.07
CA LEU A 328 12.15 -13.85 -1.89
C LEU A 328 12.58 -14.97 -0.93
N SER A 329 12.73 -16.21 -1.42
CA SER A 329 12.95 -17.40 -0.58
C SER A 329 14.36 -17.54 -0.02
N GLU A 330 15.37 -17.50 -0.90
CA GLU A 330 16.77 -17.78 -0.57
C GLU A 330 17.47 -16.56 0.01
N PHE A 331 16.99 -15.35 -0.30
CA PHE A 331 17.62 -14.11 0.13
C PHE A 331 16.78 -13.36 1.17
N LEU A 332 15.67 -12.72 0.79
CA LEU A 332 14.95 -11.80 1.70
C LEU A 332 14.35 -12.49 2.93
N TYR A 333 13.62 -13.61 2.75
CA TYR A 333 13.07 -14.34 3.89
C TYR A 333 14.16 -15.01 4.73
N ALA A 334 15.28 -15.44 4.14
CA ALA A 334 16.42 -15.96 4.90
C ALA A 334 17.02 -14.88 5.82
N TRP A 335 17.21 -13.66 5.30
CA TRP A 335 17.63 -12.49 6.08
C TRP A 335 16.62 -12.09 7.15
N LEU A 336 15.32 -12.13 6.82
CA LEU A 336 14.25 -11.82 7.78
C LEU A 336 14.23 -12.82 8.93
N MET A 337 14.36 -14.11 8.64
CA MET A 337 14.40 -15.17 9.65
C MET A 337 15.62 -15.05 10.56
N SER A 338 16.80 -14.76 9.98
CA SER A 338 18.02 -14.47 10.74
C SER A 338 17.83 -13.25 11.67
N THR A 339 17.22 -12.18 11.17
CA THR A 339 16.93 -10.95 11.94
C THR A 339 15.94 -11.20 13.07
N LEU A 340 14.86 -11.91 12.82
CA LEU A 340 13.88 -12.30 13.85
C LEU A 340 14.49 -13.23 14.90
N SER A 341 15.35 -14.18 14.49
CA SER A 341 16.03 -15.10 15.41
C SER A 341 17.03 -14.38 16.31
N ARG A 342 17.76 -13.39 15.77
CA ARG A 342 18.63 -12.50 16.56
C ARG A 342 17.82 -11.74 17.60
N ALA A 343 16.70 -11.13 17.20
CA ALA A 343 15.82 -10.40 18.11
C ALA A 343 15.23 -11.28 19.22
N ASP A 344 14.72 -12.47 18.88
CA ASP A 344 14.18 -13.44 19.86
C ASP A 344 15.27 -13.91 20.85
N SER A 345 16.49 -14.15 20.35
CA SER A 345 17.64 -14.54 21.18
C SER A 345 18.05 -13.44 22.16
N SER A 346 18.12 -12.18 21.69
CA SER A 346 18.42 -11.02 22.54
C SER A 346 17.36 -10.84 23.62
N GLN A 347 16.07 -10.98 23.28
CA GLN A 347 14.99 -10.89 24.26
C GLN A 347 15.07 -12.02 25.31
N MET A 348 15.35 -13.26 24.89
CA MET A 348 15.52 -14.38 25.82
C MET A 348 16.73 -14.24 26.73
N ALA A 349 17.82 -13.64 26.25
CA ALA A 349 18.99 -13.34 27.08
C ALA A 349 18.64 -12.32 28.17
N GLU A 350 17.86 -11.30 27.84
CA GLU A 350 17.38 -10.33 28.81
C GLU A 350 16.45 -10.96 29.86
N GLU A 351 15.48 -11.78 29.43
CA GLU A 351 14.58 -12.48 30.36
C GLU A 351 15.36 -13.35 31.36
N ARG A 352 16.41 -14.04 30.92
CA ARG A 352 17.29 -14.85 31.79
C ARG A 352 18.02 -13.99 32.81
N ILE A 353 18.62 -12.87 32.40
CA ILE A 353 19.29 -11.93 33.31
C ILE A 353 18.30 -11.38 34.34
N MET A 354 17.08 -11.03 33.91
CA MET A 354 16.02 -10.55 34.81
C MET A 354 15.59 -11.60 35.83
N GLU A 355 15.52 -12.88 35.43
CA GLU A 355 15.15 -13.99 36.31
C GLU A 355 16.24 -14.30 37.34
N GLU A 356 17.51 -14.28 36.95
CA GLU A 356 18.65 -14.48 37.86
C GLU A 356 18.73 -13.37 38.92
N GLN A 357 18.52 -12.11 38.52
CA GLN A 357 18.47 -10.99 39.45
C GLN A 357 17.23 -10.99 40.36
N GLN A 358 16.11 -11.61 39.94
CA GLN A 358 14.91 -11.78 40.78
C GLN A 358 15.06 -12.90 41.82
N LYS A 359 15.84 -13.96 41.53
CA LYS A 359 16.12 -15.05 42.48
C LYS A 359 16.86 -14.56 43.73
N GLY A 360 17.59 -13.46 43.66
CA GLY A 360 18.25 -12.84 44.82
C GLY A 360 17.32 -12.14 45.82
N ARG A 361 16.00 -12.00 45.54
CA ARG A 361 15.08 -11.20 46.38
C ARG A 361 13.79 -11.90 46.84
N SER A 362 13.49 -13.13 46.42
CA SER A 362 12.25 -13.80 46.88
C SER A 362 12.34 -15.33 46.84
N ASN A 363 12.13 -15.96 47.99
CA ASN A 363 12.12 -17.41 48.19
C ASN A 363 10.76 -18.07 47.87
N LYS A 364 9.84 -17.42 47.14
CA LYS A 364 8.51 -17.97 46.84
C LYS A 364 8.38 -18.39 45.38
N LYS A 365 8.56 -19.69 45.12
CA LYS A 365 8.29 -20.34 43.81
C LYS A 365 6.78 -20.37 43.54
N THR A 366 6.23 -19.33 42.94
CA THR A 366 4.97 -19.42 42.20
C THR A 366 5.26 -19.87 40.77
N LYS A 367 4.62 -20.95 40.31
CA LYS A 367 4.67 -21.41 38.91
C LYS A 367 4.24 -20.26 37.98
N LYS A 368 5.21 -19.54 37.39
CA LYS A 368 4.93 -18.53 36.36
C LYS A 368 4.36 -19.21 35.12
N LYS A 369 3.16 -18.79 34.68
CA LYS A 369 2.61 -19.11 33.35
C LYS A 369 3.67 -18.80 32.29
N LYS A 370 3.92 -19.72 31.34
CA LYS A 370 4.73 -19.45 30.14
C LYS A 370 4.14 -18.22 29.45
N LYS A 371 4.87 -17.11 29.48
CA LYS A 371 4.49 -15.88 28.78
C LYS A 371 4.50 -16.16 27.28
N ALA A 372 3.51 -15.68 26.55
CA ALA A 372 3.44 -15.85 25.10
C ALA A 372 4.66 -15.17 24.46
N ARG A 373 5.38 -15.89 23.59
CA ARG A 373 6.52 -15.34 22.83
C ARG A 373 6.00 -14.30 21.82
N PRO A 374 6.37 -13.01 21.94
CA PRO A 374 5.76 -11.94 21.13
C PRO A 374 5.94 -12.12 19.61
N LEU A 375 7.09 -12.63 19.17
CA LEU A 375 7.46 -12.77 17.76
C LEU A 375 7.08 -14.14 17.15
N SER A 376 6.53 -15.06 17.93
CA SER A 376 6.32 -16.45 17.49
C SER A 376 5.45 -16.57 16.25
N ARG A 377 4.38 -15.77 16.16
CA ARG A 377 3.46 -15.80 15.01
C ARG A 377 4.16 -15.29 13.75
N GLU A 378 4.92 -14.21 13.87
CA GLU A 378 5.62 -13.62 12.74
C GLU A 378 6.72 -14.52 12.18
N ILE A 379 7.50 -15.15 13.05
CA ILE A 379 8.50 -16.17 12.67
C ILE A 379 7.81 -17.31 11.91
N THR A 380 6.69 -17.81 12.44
CA THR A 380 5.92 -18.91 11.84
C THR A 380 5.38 -18.52 10.46
N MET A 381 4.80 -17.33 10.33
CA MET A 381 4.28 -16.84 9.05
C MET A 381 5.39 -16.60 8.03
N SER A 382 6.51 -15.98 8.44
CA SER A 382 7.66 -15.74 7.57
C SER A 382 8.26 -17.05 7.06
N GLN A 383 8.34 -18.06 7.92
CA GLN A 383 8.82 -19.40 7.53
C GLN A 383 7.86 -20.11 6.56
N ALA A 384 6.54 -19.95 6.73
CA ALA A 384 5.56 -20.50 5.80
C ALA A 384 5.68 -19.83 4.42
N TYR A 385 5.78 -18.49 4.39
CA TYR A 385 5.98 -17.70 3.17
C TYR A 385 7.29 -18.05 2.46
N GLN A 386 8.38 -18.22 3.21
CA GLN A 386 9.67 -18.66 2.65
C GLN A 386 9.51 -20.00 1.91
N ASN A 387 8.83 -20.97 2.53
CA ASN A 387 8.59 -22.27 1.93
C ASN A 387 7.65 -22.20 0.72
N MET A 388 6.62 -21.35 0.75
CA MET A 388 5.77 -21.13 -0.43
C MET A 388 6.59 -20.55 -1.59
N CYS A 389 7.45 -19.55 -1.34
CA CYS A 389 8.34 -18.97 -2.35
C CYS A 389 9.34 -20.01 -2.87
N ALA A 390 9.96 -20.81 -1.99
CA ALA A 390 10.90 -21.85 -2.38
C ALA A 390 10.22 -22.94 -3.24
N GLY A 391 9.00 -23.34 -2.87
CA GLY A 391 8.19 -24.26 -3.66
C GLY A 391 7.90 -23.72 -5.06
N MET A 392 7.49 -22.46 -5.17
CA MET A 392 7.26 -21.81 -6.47
C MET A 392 8.54 -21.66 -7.28
N TYR A 393 9.65 -21.27 -6.66
CA TYR A 393 10.96 -21.19 -7.32
C TYR A 393 11.35 -22.53 -7.98
N LYS A 394 11.32 -23.62 -7.20
CA LYS A 394 11.64 -24.97 -7.70
C LYS A 394 10.67 -25.42 -8.79
N THR A 395 9.38 -25.08 -8.64
CA THR A 395 8.34 -25.35 -9.65
C THR A 395 8.66 -24.67 -10.98
N MET A 396 9.05 -23.40 -10.94
CA MET A 396 9.35 -22.63 -12.15
C MET A 396 10.61 -23.14 -12.87
N ILE A 397 11.66 -23.49 -12.13
CA ILE A 397 12.86 -24.09 -12.72
C ILE A 397 12.50 -25.44 -13.38
N ALA A 398 11.74 -26.29 -12.69
CA ALA A 398 11.36 -27.60 -13.24
C ALA A 398 10.53 -27.45 -14.52
N PHE A 399 9.60 -26.48 -14.57
CA PHE A 399 8.87 -26.16 -15.80
C PHE A 399 9.77 -25.62 -16.91
N ASP A 400 10.79 -24.83 -16.59
CA ASP A 400 11.73 -24.33 -17.58
C ASP A 400 12.56 -25.47 -18.19
N MET A 401 13.04 -26.42 -17.35
CA MET A 401 13.75 -27.62 -17.80
C MET A 401 12.91 -28.51 -18.70
N ASP A 402 11.62 -28.64 -18.41
CA ASP A 402 10.66 -29.38 -19.24
C ASP A 402 10.20 -28.60 -20.49
N GLY A 403 10.68 -27.37 -20.71
CA GLY A 403 10.29 -26.52 -21.85
C GLY A 403 8.85 -26.04 -21.80
N LYS A 404 8.23 -26.00 -20.62
CA LYS A 404 6.84 -25.57 -20.38
C LYS A 404 6.71 -24.06 -20.12
N VAL A 405 7.82 -23.34 -19.96
CA VAL A 405 7.84 -21.88 -19.78
C VAL A 405 7.98 -21.19 -21.14
N ARG A 406 7.01 -20.34 -21.50
CA ARG A 406 7.09 -19.54 -22.73
C ARG A 406 8.02 -18.35 -22.52
N LYS A 407 9.09 -18.28 -23.31
CA LYS A 407 10.02 -17.14 -23.35
C LYS A 407 9.83 -16.38 -24.68
N PRO A 408 9.52 -15.07 -24.65
CA PRO A 408 9.53 -14.23 -25.84
C PRO A 408 10.90 -14.27 -26.54
N LYS A 409 10.93 -14.05 -27.86
CA LYS A 409 12.18 -13.78 -28.57
C LYS A 409 12.55 -12.32 -28.30
N PHE A 410 13.67 -12.11 -27.63
CA PHE A 410 14.15 -10.78 -27.28
C PHE A 410 15.22 -10.33 -28.29
N GLU A 411 15.00 -9.21 -28.98
CA GLU A 411 15.99 -8.61 -29.90
C GLU A 411 16.81 -7.50 -29.25
N LEU A 412 16.18 -6.71 -28.36
CA LEU A 412 16.78 -5.55 -27.69
C LEU A 412 16.80 -5.69 -26.15
N ASP A 413 16.50 -6.87 -25.63
CA ASP A 413 16.30 -7.13 -24.20
C ASP A 413 17.06 -8.39 -23.76
N SER A 414 17.46 -8.43 -22.49
CA SER A 414 18.13 -9.57 -21.89
C SER A 414 17.59 -9.86 -20.49
N GLU A 415 17.73 -11.11 -20.04
CA GLU A 415 17.35 -11.49 -18.68
C GLU A 415 18.07 -10.65 -17.62
N GLN A 416 19.32 -10.27 -17.89
CA GLN A 416 20.10 -9.40 -17.02
C GLN A 416 19.47 -8.01 -16.85
N VAL A 417 19.10 -7.35 -17.96
CA VAL A 417 18.49 -6.01 -17.92
C VAL A 417 17.17 -6.05 -17.16
N ARG A 418 16.33 -7.06 -17.42
CA ARG A 418 15.09 -7.26 -16.66
C ARG A 418 15.36 -7.45 -15.18
N TYR A 419 16.25 -8.37 -14.82
CA TYR A 419 16.62 -8.62 -13.43
C TYR A 419 17.06 -7.32 -12.73
N GLU A 420 18.00 -6.59 -13.33
CA GLU A 420 18.52 -5.33 -12.79
C GLU A 420 17.41 -4.28 -12.60
N HIS A 421 16.49 -4.14 -13.56
CA HIS A 421 15.34 -3.23 -13.42
C HIS A 421 14.37 -3.66 -12.31
N ARG A 422 14.13 -4.96 -12.11
CA ARG A 422 13.19 -5.47 -11.08
C ARG A 422 13.72 -5.25 -9.67
N PHE A 423 15.05 -5.27 -9.50
CA PHE A 423 15.71 -5.12 -8.20
C PHE A 423 16.38 -3.75 -8.02
N ALA A 424 16.31 -2.85 -9.01
CA ALA A 424 16.92 -1.52 -8.96
C ALA A 424 16.60 -0.70 -7.68
N PRO A 425 15.37 -0.72 -7.13
CA PRO A 425 15.08 0.00 -5.88
C PRO A 425 15.87 -0.48 -4.66
N PHE A 426 16.51 -1.65 -4.73
CA PHE A 426 17.30 -2.22 -3.64
C PHE A 426 18.74 -1.74 -3.64
N ASN A 427 19.19 -1.04 -4.69
CA ASN A 427 20.56 -0.55 -4.81
C ASN A 427 20.92 0.52 -3.75
N SER A 428 19.91 1.20 -3.18
CA SER A 428 20.11 2.16 -2.08
C SER A 428 20.34 1.48 -0.73
N VAL A 429 19.99 0.20 -0.60
CA VAL A 429 20.08 -0.57 0.65
C VAL A 429 21.43 -1.29 0.71
N ILE A 430 22.21 -1.03 1.75
CA ILE A 430 23.53 -1.67 1.96
C ILE A 430 23.39 -3.02 2.65
N THR A 431 22.46 -3.13 3.62
CA THR A 431 22.24 -4.34 4.42
C THR A 431 20.77 -4.78 4.28
N PRO A 432 20.49 -5.95 3.67
CA PRO A 432 21.45 -6.89 3.09
C PRO A 432 22.01 -6.40 1.73
N PRO A 433 23.23 -6.81 1.35
CA PRO A 433 23.86 -6.34 0.11
C PRO A 433 23.09 -6.86 -1.12
N PRO A 434 22.79 -6.00 -2.12
CA PRO A 434 22.01 -6.40 -3.28
C PRO A 434 22.70 -7.52 -4.06
N VAL A 435 21.93 -8.52 -4.47
CA VAL A 435 22.46 -9.63 -5.28
C VAL A 435 22.45 -9.22 -6.75
N HIS A 436 23.63 -9.03 -7.33
CA HIS A 436 23.76 -8.76 -8.76
C HIS A 436 23.47 -9.99 -9.62
N TYR A 437 23.12 -9.78 -10.90
CA TYR A 437 22.66 -10.84 -11.80
C TYR A 437 23.64 -12.01 -11.93
N LEU A 438 24.95 -11.74 -12.10
CA LEU A 438 25.97 -12.80 -12.20
C LEU A 438 26.01 -13.67 -10.93
N GLN A 439 25.96 -13.03 -9.77
CA GLN A 439 25.94 -13.71 -8.48
C GLN A 439 24.67 -14.56 -8.32
N PHE A 440 23.52 -14.06 -8.77
CA PHE A 440 22.28 -14.84 -8.84
C PHE A 440 22.44 -16.09 -9.70
N LYS A 441 23.01 -15.98 -10.91
CA LYS A 441 23.24 -17.13 -11.81
C LYS A 441 24.18 -18.15 -11.18
N GLU A 442 25.23 -17.70 -10.51
CA GLU A 442 26.10 -18.59 -9.76
C GLU A 442 25.36 -19.30 -8.62
N MET A 443 24.62 -18.58 -7.78
CA MET A 443 23.92 -19.17 -6.63
C MET A 443 22.76 -20.10 -7.02
N SER A 444 22.19 -19.91 -8.21
CA SER A 444 21.10 -20.74 -8.74
C SER A 444 21.55 -21.85 -9.70
N ASP A 445 22.86 -21.97 -9.95
CA ASP A 445 23.39 -22.97 -10.88
C ASP A 445 23.23 -24.41 -10.36
N LEU A 446 22.44 -25.20 -11.09
CA LEU A 446 22.18 -26.61 -10.78
C LEU A 446 23.36 -27.53 -11.13
N ASN A 447 24.30 -27.09 -11.97
CA ASN A 447 25.45 -27.90 -12.38
C ASN A 447 26.47 -28.09 -11.25
N LYS A 448 26.31 -27.35 -10.14
CA LYS A 448 27.11 -27.50 -8.92
C LYS A 448 26.87 -28.84 -8.20
N TYR A 449 25.76 -29.52 -8.50
CA TYR A 449 25.43 -30.81 -7.93
C TYR A 449 25.88 -31.96 -8.84
N THR A 450 26.36 -33.07 -8.26
CA THR A 450 26.80 -34.24 -9.01
C THR A 450 26.04 -35.50 -8.55
N PRO A 451 25.16 -36.10 -9.38
CA PRO A 451 24.71 -35.61 -10.69
C PRO A 451 23.81 -34.35 -10.58
N PRO A 452 23.67 -33.55 -11.66
CA PRO A 452 22.73 -32.43 -11.68
C PRO A 452 21.29 -32.93 -11.45
N PRO A 453 20.47 -32.21 -10.66
CA PRO A 453 19.10 -32.60 -10.39
C PRO A 453 18.26 -32.58 -11.67
N GLN A 454 17.39 -33.57 -11.84
CA GLN A 454 16.43 -33.62 -12.94
C GLN A 454 15.15 -32.82 -12.59
N SER A 455 14.32 -32.55 -13.60
CA SER A 455 13.04 -31.85 -13.39
C SER A 455 12.13 -32.59 -12.41
N SER A 456 12.12 -33.93 -12.41
CA SER A 456 11.40 -34.75 -11.42
C SER A 456 11.86 -34.53 -9.98
N ASP A 457 13.17 -34.37 -9.76
CA ASP A 457 13.74 -34.11 -8.43
C ASP A 457 13.31 -32.74 -7.91
N LEU A 458 13.28 -31.74 -8.80
CA LEU A 458 12.84 -30.38 -8.48
C LEU A 458 11.33 -30.31 -8.21
N TYR A 459 10.49 -31.04 -8.96
CA TYR A 459 9.07 -31.17 -8.64
C TYR A 459 8.86 -31.81 -7.27
N MET A 460 9.61 -32.86 -6.94
CA MET A 460 9.55 -33.49 -5.62
C MET A 460 10.02 -32.52 -4.53
N ALA A 461 11.09 -31.75 -4.76
CA ALA A 461 11.56 -30.71 -3.84
C ALA A 461 10.52 -29.61 -3.63
N ALA A 462 9.89 -29.13 -4.71
CA ALA A 462 8.79 -28.17 -4.64
C ALA A 462 7.63 -28.69 -3.78
N SER A 463 7.22 -29.95 -3.98
CA SER A 463 6.20 -30.59 -3.15
C SER A 463 6.60 -30.64 -1.67
N LYS A 464 7.87 -30.89 -1.35
CA LYS A 464 8.36 -30.93 0.04
C LYS A 464 8.24 -29.54 0.69
N HIS A 465 8.61 -28.47 -0.02
CA HIS A 465 8.46 -27.10 0.48
C HIS A 465 7.00 -26.73 0.72
N PHE A 466 6.09 -27.02 -0.22
CA PHE A 466 4.65 -26.78 0.00
C PHE A 466 4.10 -27.61 1.16
N GLN A 467 4.59 -28.84 1.35
CA GLN A 467 4.21 -29.69 2.49
C GLN A 467 4.72 -29.10 3.82
N GLN A 468 5.94 -28.57 3.86
CA GLN A 468 6.48 -27.88 5.04
C GLN A 468 5.66 -26.64 5.36
N ALA A 469 5.33 -25.80 4.37
CA ALA A 469 4.46 -24.65 4.57
C ALA A 469 3.09 -25.06 5.14
N LYS A 470 2.47 -26.10 4.58
CA LYS A 470 1.20 -26.66 5.08
C LYS A 470 1.32 -27.09 6.56
N MET A 471 2.35 -27.87 6.90
CA MET A 471 2.55 -28.36 8.28
C MET A 471 2.74 -27.22 9.27
N ILE A 472 3.51 -26.19 8.90
CA ILE A 472 3.72 -24.99 9.72
C ILE A 472 2.38 -24.27 9.99
N LEU A 473 1.59 -24.07 8.93
CA LEU A 473 0.34 -23.32 9.00
C LEU A 473 -0.79 -24.07 9.73
N GLU A 474 -0.89 -25.39 9.58
CA GLU A 474 -1.88 -26.22 10.28
C GLU A 474 -1.61 -26.29 11.80
N ASN A 475 -0.37 -26.02 12.24
CA ASN A 475 -0.01 -25.96 13.65
C ASN A 475 -0.36 -24.62 14.33
N ILE A 476 -0.85 -23.62 13.59
CA ILE A 476 -1.21 -22.31 14.16
C ILE A 476 -2.55 -22.40 14.88
N SER A 477 -2.55 -22.13 16.19
CA SER A 477 -3.77 -21.99 16.98
C SER A 477 -4.57 -20.77 16.52
N ASN A 478 -5.83 -20.97 16.08
CA ASN A 478 -6.72 -19.96 15.50
C ASN A 478 -6.23 -19.38 14.16
N PRO A 479 -6.36 -20.11 13.05
CA PRO A 479 -5.94 -19.64 11.73
C PRO A 479 -6.81 -18.47 11.25
N ASP A 480 -6.16 -17.40 10.81
CA ASP A 480 -6.83 -16.25 10.19
C ASP A 480 -7.17 -16.52 8.71
N HIS A 481 -7.79 -15.53 8.05
CA HIS A 481 -8.10 -15.63 6.62
C HIS A 481 -6.87 -15.82 5.74
N GLU A 482 -5.72 -15.30 6.14
CA GLU A 482 -4.48 -15.37 5.38
C GLU A 482 -3.89 -16.79 5.40
N VAL A 483 -3.80 -17.39 6.58
CA VAL A 483 -3.41 -18.79 6.77
C VAL A 483 -4.28 -19.70 5.90
N ASN A 484 -5.59 -19.48 5.92
CA ASN A 484 -6.53 -20.26 5.11
C ASN A 484 -6.34 -20.07 3.60
N ARG A 485 -6.03 -18.84 3.13
CA ARG A 485 -5.72 -18.58 1.72
C ARG A 485 -4.46 -19.31 1.28
N ILE A 486 -3.39 -19.27 2.07
CA ILE A 486 -2.14 -19.98 1.74
C ILE A 486 -2.38 -21.49 1.71
N LEU A 487 -3.12 -22.05 2.68
CA LEU A 487 -3.48 -23.47 2.70
C LEU A 487 -4.29 -23.91 1.48
N LYS A 488 -5.19 -23.05 0.97
CA LYS A 488 -5.95 -23.30 -0.26
C LYS A 488 -5.05 -23.38 -1.49
N VAL A 489 -3.88 -22.76 -1.49
CA VAL A 489 -2.89 -22.83 -2.59
C VAL A 489 -1.92 -24.00 -2.39
N ALA A 490 -1.38 -24.15 -1.19
CA ALA A 490 -0.37 -25.17 -0.88
C ALA A 490 -0.89 -26.59 -1.13
N LYS A 491 -2.14 -26.89 -0.73
CA LYS A 491 -2.71 -28.25 -0.83
C LYS A 491 -2.81 -28.76 -2.28
N PRO A 492 -3.43 -28.02 -3.24
CA PRO A 492 -3.40 -28.39 -4.65
C PRO A 492 -1.98 -28.50 -5.21
N ASN A 493 -1.11 -27.52 -4.91
CA ASN A 493 0.24 -27.51 -5.47
C ASN A 493 1.07 -28.71 -5.01
N ILE A 494 0.91 -29.22 -3.78
CA ILE A 494 1.52 -30.48 -3.34
C ILE A 494 1.15 -31.64 -4.27
N VAL A 495 -0.14 -31.77 -4.59
CA VAL A 495 -0.66 -32.87 -5.43
C VAL A 495 -0.11 -32.75 -6.85
N VAL A 496 -0.21 -31.56 -7.44
CA VAL A 496 0.24 -31.30 -8.82
C VAL A 496 1.74 -31.55 -8.95
N MET A 497 2.55 -31.07 -8.01
CA MET A 497 4.00 -31.30 -8.03
C MET A 497 4.35 -32.80 -7.91
N LYS A 498 3.64 -33.57 -7.08
CA LYS A 498 3.85 -35.03 -6.99
C LYS A 498 3.47 -35.76 -8.28
N LEU A 499 2.39 -35.34 -8.94
CA LEU A 499 1.96 -35.92 -10.22
C LEU A 499 3.02 -35.67 -11.31
N LEU A 500 3.54 -34.44 -11.41
CA LEU A 500 4.60 -34.09 -12.35
C LEU A 500 5.89 -34.84 -12.06
N ALA A 501 6.28 -34.97 -10.79
CA ALA A 501 7.43 -35.79 -10.39
C ALA A 501 7.27 -37.26 -10.79
N GLY A 502 6.04 -37.79 -10.77
CA GLY A 502 5.69 -39.13 -11.25
C GLY A 502 5.60 -39.27 -12.77
N GLY A 503 5.89 -38.23 -13.55
CA GLY A 503 5.88 -38.26 -15.02
C GLY A 503 4.54 -37.92 -15.67
N HIS A 504 3.53 -37.47 -14.91
CA HIS A 504 2.26 -37.04 -15.50
C HIS A 504 2.47 -35.85 -16.44
N LYS A 505 1.96 -35.94 -17.67
CA LYS A 505 2.13 -34.91 -18.73
C LYS A 505 3.60 -34.52 -18.96
N LYS A 506 4.53 -35.47 -18.85
CA LYS A 506 5.97 -35.22 -19.13
C LYS A 506 6.21 -34.77 -20.57
N ASP A 507 5.53 -35.41 -21.53
CA ASP A 507 5.70 -35.12 -22.97
C ASP A 507 4.88 -33.89 -23.44
N SER A 508 4.00 -33.35 -22.59
CA SER A 508 3.20 -32.19 -22.93
C SER A 508 4.03 -30.91 -22.84
N LYS A 509 4.04 -30.14 -23.93
CA LYS A 509 4.62 -28.79 -23.98
C LYS A 509 3.60 -27.67 -23.73
N VAL A 510 2.36 -28.03 -23.36
CA VAL A 510 1.35 -27.04 -23.01
C VAL A 510 1.77 -26.36 -21.71
N PRO A 511 1.87 -25.02 -21.67
CA PRO A 511 2.27 -24.31 -20.46
C PRO A 511 1.20 -24.48 -19.37
N PRO A 512 1.60 -24.54 -18.09
CA PRO A 512 0.65 -24.54 -16.99
C PRO A 512 -0.07 -23.18 -16.88
N GLU A 513 -1.28 -23.21 -16.35
CA GLU A 513 -2.04 -22.02 -15.98
C GLU A 513 -1.80 -21.71 -14.49
N PHE A 514 -1.60 -20.44 -14.16
CA PHE A 514 -1.39 -19.96 -12.79
C PHE A 514 -2.61 -19.16 -12.32
N ASP A 515 -3.39 -19.75 -11.41
CA ASP A 515 -4.61 -19.13 -10.87
C ASP A 515 -4.32 -18.40 -9.54
N PHE A 516 -4.26 -17.07 -9.59
CA PHE A 516 -4.04 -16.20 -8.44
C PHE A 516 -5.33 -15.84 -7.67
N SER A 517 -6.50 -16.31 -8.10
CA SER A 517 -7.79 -16.00 -7.44
C SER A 517 -7.82 -16.36 -5.95
N PRO A 518 -7.21 -17.49 -5.49
CA PRO A 518 -7.20 -17.84 -4.07
C PRO A 518 -6.22 -16.99 -3.23
N HIS A 519 -5.15 -16.47 -3.83
CA HIS A 519 -4.10 -15.71 -3.14
C HIS A 519 -3.34 -14.76 -4.09
N ARG A 520 -3.14 -13.53 -3.64
CA ARG A 520 -2.54 -12.42 -4.42
C ARG A 520 -1.09 -12.61 -4.90
N TYR A 521 -0.38 -13.59 -4.33
CA TYR A 521 1.07 -13.75 -4.52
C TYR A 521 1.47 -15.17 -4.90
N PHE A 522 0.60 -16.15 -4.62
CA PHE A 522 0.89 -17.56 -4.84
C PHE A 522 -0.24 -18.16 -5.68
N PRO A 523 0.05 -18.61 -6.89
CA PRO A 523 -0.97 -19.20 -7.75
C PRO A 523 -1.20 -20.68 -7.42
N VAL A 524 -2.42 -21.15 -7.66
CA VAL A 524 -2.68 -22.57 -7.84
C VAL A 524 -2.21 -22.97 -9.24
N VAL A 525 -1.34 -23.96 -9.32
CA VAL A 525 -0.81 -24.47 -10.59
C VAL A 525 -1.81 -25.44 -11.19
N LYS A 526 -2.34 -25.13 -12.39
CA LYS A 526 -3.26 -25.99 -13.13
C LYS A 526 -2.57 -26.55 -14.37
N LEU A 527 -2.68 -27.86 -14.57
CA LEU A 527 -2.15 -28.55 -15.75
C LEU A 527 -3.23 -28.64 -16.83
N VAL A 528 -3.07 -27.85 -17.89
CA VAL A 528 -3.94 -27.85 -19.07
C VAL A 528 -3.72 -29.11 -19.90
#